data_AF-A0A496SPE6-F1
#
_entry.id   AF-A0A496SPE6-F1
#
_cell.length_a   1.000
_cell.length_b   1.000
_cell.length_c   1.000
_cell.angle_alpha   90.00
_cell.angle_beta   90.00
_cell.angle_gamma   90.00
#
_symmetry.space_group_name_H-M   'P 1'
#
loop_
_entity.id
_entity.type
_entity.pdbx_description
1 polymer ?
#
loop_
_entity_poly.entity_id
_entity_poly.type
_entity_poly.pdbx_seq_one_letter_code
_entity_poly.pdbx_strand_id
1 'polypeptide(L)'
;MNIKSRLQQIIYSAIPGLASGASYDSLSQIGIESGSNGLLSVDDDKLTDALTDDFEGVGNLFTLDWSTTNSNIRYFTRTSDTQGGTYSVVANFDAGGTLTDGTINGHTATVEGDYLVGASDYPEEGLKLKITYAGNSQETGDIRLSTGVAVQIDDEIDWITDSQDGLICGAEDGIQDAIDLLQDRIDDMERRLVVVEQNYRNQFNALEILMSQLNAQSNYLTGQLSALPTL
;
A
#
# COMPACT_ATOMS: atom_id res chain seq x y z
N MET A 1 3.92 3.59 -9.35
CA MET A 1 5.25 3.79 -8.73
C MET A 1 5.74 2.44 -8.23
N ASN A 2 7.03 2.11 -8.38
CA ASN A 2 7.58 0.80 -7.99
C ASN A 2 8.28 0.90 -6.62
N ILE A 3 8.17 -0.15 -5.80
CA ILE A 3 8.81 -0.30 -4.47
C ILE A 3 10.30 0.09 -4.50
N LYS A 4 11.04 -0.35 -5.53
CA LYS A 4 12.45 0.00 -5.69
C LYS A 4 12.68 1.52 -5.71
N SER A 5 11.83 2.26 -6.43
CA SER A 5 11.96 3.72 -6.54
C SER A 5 11.69 4.41 -5.21
N ARG A 6 10.79 3.88 -4.39
CA ARG A 6 10.47 4.43 -3.06
C ARG A 6 11.61 4.20 -2.07
N LEU A 7 12.13 2.98 -2.01
CA LEU A 7 13.28 2.65 -1.17
C LEU A 7 14.53 3.46 -1.56
N GLN A 8 14.77 3.64 -2.86
CA GLN A 8 15.84 4.51 -3.34
C GLN A 8 15.61 5.97 -2.97
N GLN A 9 14.37 6.45 -3.03
CA GLN A 9 14.04 7.82 -2.64
C GLN A 9 14.36 8.07 -1.17
N ILE A 10 14.04 7.16 -0.25
CA ILE A 10 14.35 7.31 1.19
C ILE A 10 15.85 7.54 1.43
N ILE A 11 16.72 6.87 0.68
CA ILE A 11 18.17 6.98 0.83
C ILE A 11 18.69 8.35 0.36
N TYR A 12 18.07 8.91 -0.67
CA TYR A 12 18.50 10.17 -1.28
C TYR A 12 17.76 11.41 -0.75
N SER A 13 16.58 11.25 -0.18
CA SER A 13 15.78 12.35 0.34
C SER A 13 16.36 12.90 1.62
N ALA A 14 16.17 14.21 1.82
CA ALA A 14 16.41 14.80 3.13
C ALA A 14 15.48 14.18 4.18
N ILE A 15 16.00 13.89 5.36
CA ILE A 15 15.26 13.30 6.48
C ILE A 15 14.25 14.33 6.99
N PRO A 16 12.93 14.02 6.94
CA PRO A 16 11.89 14.93 7.39
C PRO A 16 12.00 15.21 8.89
N GLY A 17 11.86 16.48 9.27
CA GLY A 17 11.81 16.90 10.69
C GLY A 17 13.15 16.94 11.41
N LEU A 18 14.28 16.87 10.68
CA LEU A 18 15.59 17.16 11.27
C LEU A 18 15.68 18.58 11.84
N ALA A 19 16.52 18.74 12.86
CA ALA A 19 16.79 20.03 13.45
C ALA A 19 17.38 21.01 12.44
N SER A 20 16.96 22.28 12.49
CA SER A 20 17.56 23.32 11.67
C SER A 20 19.04 23.47 11.99
N GLY A 21 19.90 23.36 10.99
CA GLY A 21 21.35 23.41 11.15
C GLY A 21 22.01 22.07 11.47
N ALA A 22 21.30 20.94 11.31
CA ALA A 22 21.91 19.62 11.34
C ALA A 22 23.08 19.53 10.35
N SER A 23 24.17 18.89 10.78
CA SER A 23 25.39 18.70 9.97
C SER A 23 25.12 17.88 8.71
N TYR A 24 24.18 16.94 8.82
CA TYR A 24 23.77 16.04 7.75
C TYR A 24 22.25 15.98 7.68
N ASP A 25 21.72 15.93 6.45
CA ASP A 25 20.30 15.80 6.19
C ASP A 25 19.92 14.56 5.37
N SER A 26 20.88 13.79 4.86
CA SER A 26 20.63 12.60 4.05
C SER A 26 21.75 11.56 4.17
N LEU A 27 21.45 10.30 3.88
CA LEU A 27 22.46 9.22 3.92
C LEU A 27 23.58 9.42 2.88
N SER A 28 23.28 10.07 1.77
CA SER A 28 24.27 10.37 0.73
C SER A 28 25.40 11.30 1.20
N GLN A 29 25.11 12.20 2.15
CA GLN A 29 26.11 13.12 2.69
C GLN A 29 27.13 12.44 3.60
N ILE A 30 26.76 11.32 4.22
CA ILE A 30 27.64 10.51 5.08
C ILE A 30 28.31 9.36 4.31
N GLY A 31 28.26 9.38 2.97
CA GLY A 31 28.93 8.41 2.12
C GLY A 31 28.14 7.13 1.85
N ILE A 32 26.84 7.08 2.14
CA ILE A 32 25.99 5.92 1.81
C ILE A 32 25.18 6.23 0.55
N GLU A 33 25.44 5.50 -0.52
CA GLU A 33 24.82 5.72 -1.84
C GLU A 33 24.09 4.45 -2.33
N SER A 34 23.04 4.62 -3.13
CA SER A 34 22.37 3.51 -3.82
C SER A 34 22.72 3.51 -5.31
N GLY A 35 23.46 2.51 -5.78
CA GLY A 35 23.71 2.32 -7.20
C GLY A 35 22.42 2.17 -8.04
N SER A 36 22.54 2.29 -9.36
CA SER A 36 21.41 2.14 -10.31
C SER A 36 20.73 0.76 -10.24
N ASN A 37 21.47 -0.26 -9.80
CA ASN A 37 20.95 -1.59 -9.52
C ASN A 37 20.19 -1.70 -8.19
N GLY A 38 20.25 -0.70 -7.31
CA GLY A 38 19.68 -0.72 -5.95
C GLY A 38 20.64 -1.29 -4.91
N LEU A 39 21.90 -1.54 -5.26
CA LEU A 39 22.92 -1.98 -4.31
C LEU A 39 23.44 -0.77 -3.53
N LEU A 40 23.48 -0.90 -2.21
CA LEU A 40 24.09 0.11 -1.35
C LEU A 40 25.60 0.01 -1.42
N SER A 41 26.26 1.14 -1.59
CA SER A 41 27.70 1.31 -1.47
C SER A 41 27.98 2.25 -0.30
N VAL A 42 29.06 1.97 0.42
CA VAL A 42 29.52 2.80 1.54
C VAL A 42 30.92 3.31 1.20
N ASP A 43 31.09 4.63 1.31
CA ASP A 43 32.39 5.30 1.29
C ASP A 43 32.92 5.32 2.73
N ASP A 44 33.79 4.37 3.05
CA ASP A 44 34.30 4.14 4.43
C ASP A 44 35.00 5.37 5.01
N ASP A 45 35.72 6.13 4.17
CA ASP A 45 36.46 7.33 4.60
C ASP A 45 35.46 8.44 4.97
N LYS A 46 34.49 8.73 4.10
CA LYS A 46 33.44 9.73 4.41
C LYS A 46 32.60 9.36 5.61
N LEU A 47 32.23 8.08 5.73
CA LEU A 47 31.45 7.62 6.88
C LEU A 47 32.26 7.75 8.18
N THR A 48 33.55 7.44 8.14
CA THR A 48 34.45 7.58 9.30
C THR A 48 34.62 9.04 9.69
N ASP A 49 34.81 9.93 8.72
CA ASP A 49 34.88 11.38 8.95
C ASP A 49 33.57 11.89 9.57
N ALA A 50 32.42 11.51 9.01
CA ALA A 50 31.11 11.91 9.53
C ALA A 50 30.84 11.42 10.96
N LEU A 51 31.19 10.16 11.25
CA LEU A 51 31.08 9.59 12.61
C LEU A 51 32.00 10.27 13.62
N THR A 52 33.15 10.78 13.16
CA THR A 52 34.11 11.51 14.01
C THR A 52 33.65 12.94 14.27
N ASP A 53 33.12 13.60 13.25
CA ASP A 53 32.69 15.00 13.31
C ASP A 53 31.39 15.16 14.10
N ASP A 54 30.37 14.34 13.83
CA ASP A 54 29.05 14.44 14.47
C ASP A 54 28.33 13.09 14.55
N PHE A 55 28.74 12.27 15.51
CA PHE A 55 28.13 10.96 15.77
C PHE A 55 26.61 11.02 16.00
N GLU A 56 26.13 12.06 16.70
CA GLU A 56 24.70 12.23 17.00
C GLU A 56 23.93 12.59 15.74
N GLY A 57 24.47 13.50 14.91
CA GLY A 57 23.93 13.83 13.60
C GLY A 57 23.79 12.60 12.70
N VAL A 58 24.81 11.74 12.65
CA VAL A 58 24.74 10.45 11.92
C VAL A 58 23.64 9.56 12.50
N GLY A 59 23.54 9.41 13.82
CA GLY A 59 22.50 8.61 14.47
C GLY A 59 21.07 9.10 14.17
N ASN A 60 20.88 10.42 14.11
CA ASN A 60 19.60 11.06 13.80
C ASN A 60 19.14 10.83 12.35
N LEU A 61 20.06 10.48 11.43
CA LEU A 61 19.69 10.08 10.07
C LEU A 61 19.00 8.72 10.01
N PHE A 62 19.27 7.84 10.98
CA PHE A 62 18.72 6.49 10.99
C PHE A 62 17.51 6.36 11.91
N THR A 63 17.54 7.05 13.04
CA THR A 63 16.58 6.84 14.13
C THR A 63 15.48 7.89 14.15
N LEU A 64 14.44 7.61 14.95
CA LEU A 64 13.46 8.62 15.33
C LEU A 64 14.08 9.50 16.41
N ASP A 65 14.04 10.80 16.20
CA ASP A 65 14.48 11.79 17.18
C ASP A 65 13.37 12.83 17.39
N TRP A 66 13.28 13.40 18.60
CA TRP A 66 12.29 14.42 18.90
C TRP A 66 12.81 15.45 19.89
N SER A 67 12.30 16.67 19.79
CA SER A 67 12.58 17.75 20.73
C SER A 67 11.35 18.60 20.99
N THR A 68 11.29 19.25 22.14
CA THR A 68 10.18 20.15 22.50
C THR A 68 10.69 21.51 22.96
N THR A 69 9.92 22.57 22.68
CA THR A 69 10.13 23.89 23.28
C THR A 69 9.47 24.05 24.65
N ASN A 70 8.56 23.13 25.03
CA ASN A 70 7.88 23.13 26.32
C ASN A 70 8.00 21.75 27.00
N SER A 71 8.67 21.68 28.15
CA SER A 71 8.90 20.43 28.88
C SER A 71 7.64 19.73 29.41
N ASN A 72 6.50 20.42 29.43
CA ASN A 72 5.19 19.87 29.75
C ASN A 72 4.57 19.10 28.60
N ILE A 73 5.08 19.26 27.37
CA ILE A 73 4.63 18.56 26.17
C ILE A 73 5.68 17.53 25.81
N ARG A 74 5.30 16.25 25.79
CA ARG A 74 6.22 15.16 25.46
C ARG A 74 5.67 14.29 24.35
N TYR A 75 6.54 13.93 23.41
CA TYR A 75 6.27 12.85 22.48
C TYR A 75 5.98 11.55 23.24
N PHE A 76 4.95 10.82 22.81
CA PHE A 76 4.61 9.51 23.38
C PHE A 76 4.68 8.42 22.31
N THR A 77 3.93 8.55 21.22
CA THR A 77 3.98 7.60 20.10
C THR A 77 3.54 8.27 18.79
N ARG A 78 3.72 7.54 17.69
CA ARG A 78 3.29 7.88 16.33
C ARG A 78 2.72 6.64 15.66
N THR A 79 2.08 6.82 14.51
CA THR A 79 1.79 5.74 13.55
C THR A 79 2.60 5.95 12.27
N SER A 80 2.48 5.02 11.31
CA SER A 80 3.09 5.10 9.97
C SER A 80 2.54 6.28 9.14
N ASP A 81 1.37 6.82 9.50
CA ASP A 81 0.77 8.01 8.86
C ASP A 81 1.40 9.33 9.33
N THR A 82 2.03 9.33 10.52
CA THR A 82 2.64 10.53 11.08
C THR A 82 3.87 10.93 10.28
N GLN A 83 3.87 12.15 9.73
CA GLN A 83 5.02 12.64 8.98
C GLN A 83 6.10 13.25 9.89
N GLY A 84 7.36 13.23 9.49
CA GLY A 84 8.42 13.96 10.19
C GLY A 84 8.27 15.47 9.96
N GLY A 85 8.37 16.27 11.02
CA GLY A 85 8.11 17.71 10.93
C GLY A 85 8.17 18.42 12.28
N THR A 86 7.77 19.70 12.27
CA THR A 86 7.55 20.48 13.50
C THR A 86 6.06 20.77 13.65
N TYR A 87 5.56 20.52 14.85
CA TYR A 87 4.15 20.55 15.21
C TYR A 87 3.92 21.59 16.28
N SER A 88 3.09 22.59 16.00
CA SER A 88 2.73 23.60 17.00
C SER A 88 1.54 23.12 17.82
N VAL A 89 1.70 23.06 19.14
CA VAL A 89 0.75 22.43 20.06
C VAL A 89 0.18 23.47 21.00
N VAL A 90 -1.14 23.47 21.13
CA VAL A 90 -1.88 24.24 22.13
C VAL A 90 -2.76 23.26 22.90
N ALA A 91 -2.66 23.26 24.22
CA ALA A 91 -3.44 22.40 25.11
C ALA A 91 -4.12 23.25 26.17
N ASN A 92 -5.43 23.07 26.34
CA ASN A 92 -6.24 23.85 27.28
C ASN A 92 -6.69 22.99 28.46
N PHE A 93 -6.66 23.56 29.65
CA PHE A 93 -6.99 22.88 30.89
C PHE A 93 -8.12 23.60 31.62
N ASP A 94 -8.96 22.82 32.31
CA ASP A 94 -9.92 23.36 33.26
C ASP A 94 -9.25 23.83 34.57
N ALA A 95 -10.03 24.43 35.46
CA ALA A 95 -9.56 24.87 36.77
C ALA A 95 -9.13 23.71 37.70
N GLY A 96 -9.49 22.47 37.35
CA GLY A 96 -9.11 21.25 38.05
C GLY A 96 -7.84 20.59 37.50
N GLY A 97 -7.25 21.12 36.42
CA GLY A 97 -6.06 20.57 35.78
C GLY A 97 -6.34 19.43 34.80
N THR A 98 -7.59 19.23 34.39
CA THR A 98 -7.97 18.25 33.37
C THR A 98 -7.81 18.86 31.99
N LEU A 99 -7.16 18.14 31.07
CA LEU A 99 -7.05 18.53 29.66
C LEU A 99 -8.45 18.50 29.02
N THR A 100 -8.94 19.65 28.54
CA THR A 100 -10.30 19.78 27.98
C THR A 100 -10.31 19.67 26.47
N ASP A 101 -9.34 20.29 25.83
CA ASP A 101 -9.19 20.37 24.38
C ASP A 101 -7.76 20.76 24.02
N GLY A 102 -7.44 20.67 22.73
CA GLY A 102 -6.17 21.13 22.21
C GLY A 102 -6.14 21.12 20.68
N THR A 103 -5.10 21.73 20.14
CA THR A 103 -4.83 21.74 18.71
C THR A 103 -3.39 21.34 18.44
N ILE A 104 -3.17 20.63 17.34
CA ILE A 104 -1.85 20.39 16.77
C ILE A 104 -1.87 21.03 15.37
N ASN A 105 -0.90 21.88 15.05
CA ASN A 105 -0.86 22.69 13.83
C ASN A 105 -2.13 23.52 13.57
N GLY A 106 -2.89 23.85 14.62
CA GLY A 106 -4.17 24.56 14.51
C GLY A 106 -5.36 23.66 14.15
N HIS A 107 -5.15 22.39 13.86
CA HIS A 107 -6.20 21.39 13.70
C HIS A 107 -6.64 20.87 15.07
N THR A 108 -7.94 20.64 15.27
CA THR A 108 -8.47 20.16 16.56
C THR A 108 -7.97 18.75 16.83
N ALA A 109 -7.24 18.59 17.93
CA ALA A 109 -6.73 17.30 18.37
C ALA A 109 -7.75 16.55 19.22
N THR A 110 -7.73 15.22 19.17
CA THR A 110 -8.56 14.38 20.03
C THR A 110 -7.93 14.26 21.41
N VAL A 111 -8.72 14.49 22.47
CA VAL A 111 -8.26 14.35 23.85
C VAL A 111 -8.52 12.93 24.36
N GLU A 112 -7.47 12.27 24.83
CA GLU A 112 -7.54 10.94 25.45
C GLU A 112 -6.87 10.97 26.83
N GLY A 113 -7.60 11.41 27.87
CA GLY A 113 -7.02 11.61 29.20
C GLY A 113 -6.00 12.76 29.18
N ASP A 114 -4.73 12.46 29.50
CA ASP A 114 -3.64 13.45 29.48
C ASP A 114 -2.94 13.56 28.10
N TYR A 115 -3.53 12.96 27.07
CA TYR A 115 -2.93 12.88 25.75
C TYR A 115 -3.72 13.70 24.73
N LEU A 116 -2.99 14.36 23.82
CA LEU A 116 -3.51 14.86 22.56
C LEU A 116 -3.13 13.91 21.45
N VAL A 117 -4.09 13.57 20.60
CA VAL A 117 -3.91 12.75 19.40
C VAL A 117 -4.18 13.63 18.18
N GLY A 118 -3.25 13.65 17.22
CA GLY A 118 -3.36 14.45 16.01
C GLY A 118 -4.57 14.07 15.15
N ALA A 119 -5.05 15.05 14.40
CA ALA A 119 -6.21 14.89 13.54
C ALA A 119 -5.88 14.06 12.30
N SER A 120 -6.85 13.28 11.82
CA SER A 120 -6.73 12.54 10.55
C SER A 120 -6.65 13.46 9.34
N ASP A 121 -6.10 12.95 8.24
CA ASP A 121 -5.88 13.64 6.96
C ASP A 121 -4.82 14.77 7.02
N TYR A 122 -4.09 14.90 8.13
CA TYR A 122 -3.05 15.90 8.33
C TYR A 122 -1.70 15.26 8.68
N PRO A 123 -0.57 15.98 8.52
CA PRO A 123 0.76 15.44 8.82
C PRO A 123 0.91 14.91 10.26
N GLU A 124 0.16 15.47 11.21
CA GLU A 124 0.11 15.02 12.60
C GLU A 124 -0.75 13.76 12.85
N GLU A 125 -1.36 13.15 11.82
CA GLU A 125 -2.20 11.97 11.98
C GLU A 125 -1.46 10.86 12.74
N GLY A 126 -2.10 10.31 13.78
CA GLY A 126 -1.51 9.27 14.63
C GLY A 126 -0.43 9.76 15.61
N LEU A 127 -0.04 11.04 15.58
CA LEU A 127 0.88 11.61 16.55
C LEU A 127 0.18 11.71 17.91
N LYS A 128 0.76 11.06 18.93
CA LYS A 128 0.26 11.12 20.31
C LYS A 128 1.27 11.83 21.21
N LEU A 129 0.80 12.88 21.86
CA LEU A 129 1.58 13.72 22.76
C LEU A 129 1.00 13.64 24.16
N LYS A 130 1.86 13.46 25.16
CA LYS A 130 1.49 13.58 26.57
C LYS A 130 1.62 15.03 27.01
N ILE A 131 0.56 15.59 27.57
CA ILE A 131 0.55 16.94 28.11
C ILE A 131 0.48 16.86 29.63
N THR A 132 1.38 17.56 30.31
CA THR A 132 1.42 17.65 31.77
C THR A 132 0.88 18.99 32.22
N TYR A 133 -0.11 18.98 33.11
CA TYR A 133 -0.63 20.21 33.71
C TYR A 133 0.41 20.85 34.64
N ALA A 134 0.79 22.09 34.39
CA ALA A 134 1.74 22.85 35.21
C ALA A 134 1.08 24.01 36.00
N GLY A 135 -0.25 24.01 36.12
CA GLY A 135 -0.99 25.06 36.84
C GLY A 135 -1.51 26.19 35.95
N ASN A 136 -1.23 26.16 34.64
CA ASN A 136 -1.73 27.14 33.68
C ASN A 136 -2.98 26.63 32.98
N SER A 137 -3.92 27.53 32.67
CA SER A 137 -5.12 27.18 31.88
C SER A 137 -4.79 26.81 30.43
N GLN A 138 -3.58 27.10 29.97
CA GLN A 138 -3.10 26.76 28.63
C GLN A 138 -1.61 26.43 28.66
N GLU A 139 -1.25 25.34 27.99
CA GLU A 139 0.14 24.98 27.68
C GLU A 139 0.34 25.10 26.16
N THR A 140 1.45 25.68 25.75
CA THR A 140 1.79 25.84 24.33
C THR A 140 3.26 25.53 24.12
N GLY A 141 3.57 24.94 22.97
CA GLY A 141 4.94 24.64 22.59
C GLY A 141 4.98 23.93 21.24
N ASP A 142 6.18 23.81 20.70
CA ASP A 142 6.42 23.12 19.44
C ASP A 142 7.09 21.78 19.74
N ILE A 143 6.67 20.74 19.03
CA ILE A 143 7.30 19.43 19.00
C ILE A 143 7.92 19.23 17.63
N ARG A 144 9.22 19.02 17.58
CA ARG A 144 9.90 18.54 16.38
C ARG A 144 10.04 17.03 16.45
N LEU A 145 9.73 16.35 15.36
CA LEU A 145 9.83 14.91 15.19
C LEU A 145 10.63 14.62 13.90
N SER A 146 11.83 14.08 14.03
CA SER A 146 12.63 13.60 12.93
C SER A 146 12.34 12.13 12.66
N THR A 147 12.12 11.79 11.38
CA THR A 147 11.84 10.42 10.95
C THR A 147 13.00 9.90 10.12
N GLY A 148 14.00 9.29 10.78
CA GLY A 148 15.17 8.73 10.12
C GLY A 148 14.86 7.61 9.12
N VAL A 149 15.86 7.19 8.34
CA VAL A 149 15.70 6.21 7.27
C VAL A 149 15.16 4.87 7.76
N ALA A 150 15.58 4.38 8.93
CA ALA A 150 15.08 3.11 9.42
C ALA A 150 13.57 3.17 9.71
N VAL A 151 13.10 4.33 10.17
CA VAL A 151 11.70 4.61 10.44
C VAL A 151 10.91 4.69 9.15
N GLN A 152 11.42 5.41 8.14
CA GLN A 152 10.78 5.50 6.82
C GLN A 152 10.71 4.16 6.10
N ILE A 153 11.74 3.31 6.23
CA ILE A 153 11.73 1.95 5.67
C ILE A 153 10.69 1.08 6.39
N ASP A 154 10.61 1.18 7.71
CA ASP A 154 9.60 0.47 8.51
C ASP A 154 8.19 0.87 8.09
N ASP A 155 7.93 2.18 7.93
CA ASP A 155 6.65 2.72 7.47
C ASP A 155 6.30 2.27 6.03
N GLU A 156 7.27 2.24 5.12
CA GLU A 156 7.03 1.74 3.77
C GLU A 156 6.77 0.23 3.75
N ILE A 157 7.44 -0.56 4.60
CA ILE A 157 7.17 -2.00 4.72
C ILE A 157 5.76 -2.22 5.29
N ASP A 158 5.37 -1.45 6.30
CA ASP A 158 4.02 -1.48 6.87
C ASP A 158 2.97 -1.21 5.79
N TRP A 159 3.12 -0.12 5.03
CA TRP A 159 2.21 0.21 3.92
C TRP A 159 2.20 -0.85 2.81
N ILE A 160 3.35 -1.38 2.40
CA ILE A 160 3.42 -2.39 1.34
C ILE A 160 2.74 -3.70 1.77
N THR A 161 2.85 -4.05 3.05
CA THR A 161 2.33 -5.30 3.63
C THR A 161 0.95 -5.16 4.26
N ASP A 162 0.36 -3.96 4.20
CA ASP A 162 -1.00 -3.74 4.67
C ASP A 162 -1.99 -4.62 3.91
N SER A 163 -2.86 -5.28 4.68
CA SER A 163 -3.79 -6.28 4.18
C SER A 163 -5.04 -5.72 3.49
N GLN A 164 -5.27 -4.41 3.55
CA GLN A 164 -6.46 -3.76 3.00
C GLN A 164 -6.11 -2.83 1.85
N ASP A 165 -5.11 -1.98 2.03
CA ASP A 165 -4.74 -0.90 1.10
C ASP A 165 -3.30 -1.04 0.56
N GLY A 166 -2.58 -2.08 0.98
CA GLY A 166 -1.19 -2.29 0.61
C GLY A 166 -0.98 -2.70 -0.85
N LEU A 167 0.22 -2.42 -1.37
CA LEU A 167 0.58 -2.74 -2.76
C LEU A 167 0.47 -4.22 -3.09
N ILE A 168 0.77 -5.10 -2.13
CA ILE A 168 0.70 -6.55 -2.32
C ILE A 168 -0.76 -6.98 -2.42
N CYS A 169 -1.64 -6.46 -1.57
CA CYS A 169 -3.09 -6.73 -1.63
C CYS A 169 -3.66 -6.30 -2.98
N GLY A 170 -3.38 -5.07 -3.42
CA GLY A 170 -3.87 -4.60 -4.73
C GLY A 170 -3.35 -5.42 -5.93
N ALA A 171 -2.15 -6.01 -5.82
CA ALA A 171 -1.64 -6.93 -6.82
C ALA A 171 -2.33 -8.31 -6.77
N GLU A 172 -2.63 -8.81 -5.57
CA GLU A 172 -3.40 -10.04 -5.33
C GLU A 172 -4.83 -9.90 -5.89
N ASP A 173 -5.51 -8.81 -5.57
CA ASP A 173 -6.86 -8.50 -6.06
C ASP A 173 -6.90 -8.46 -7.59
N GLY A 174 -5.94 -7.77 -8.23
CA GLY A 174 -5.87 -7.71 -9.68
C GLY A 174 -5.61 -9.07 -10.35
N ILE A 175 -4.88 -9.97 -9.69
CA ILE A 175 -4.69 -11.35 -10.17
C ILE A 175 -5.98 -12.15 -9.96
N GLN A 176 -6.67 -11.97 -8.84
CA GLN A 176 -7.93 -12.65 -8.56
C GLN A 176 -9.03 -12.23 -9.56
N ASP A 177 -9.14 -10.95 -9.86
CA ASP A 177 -10.04 -10.44 -10.92
C ASP A 177 -9.74 -11.08 -12.29
N ALA A 178 -8.46 -11.25 -12.62
CA ALA A 178 -8.06 -11.91 -13.85
C ALA A 178 -8.43 -13.41 -13.85
N ILE A 179 -8.31 -14.07 -12.70
CA ILE A 179 -8.74 -15.47 -12.51
C ILE A 179 -10.25 -15.58 -12.71
N ASP A 180 -11.04 -14.71 -12.10
CA ASP A 180 -12.50 -14.74 -12.15
C ASP A 180 -13.02 -14.51 -13.58
N LEU A 181 -12.44 -13.54 -14.31
CA LEU A 181 -12.76 -13.33 -15.73
C LEU A 181 -12.43 -14.56 -16.61
N LEU A 182 -11.35 -15.26 -16.30
CA LEU A 182 -10.98 -16.48 -17.03
C LEU A 182 -11.94 -17.63 -16.71
N GLN A 183 -12.43 -17.74 -15.48
CA GLN A 183 -13.44 -18.72 -15.08
C GLN A 183 -14.76 -18.48 -15.82
N ASP A 184 -15.26 -17.23 -15.85
CA ASP A 184 -16.47 -16.86 -16.60
C ASP A 184 -16.36 -17.24 -18.09
N ARG A 185 -15.18 -17.06 -18.67
CA ARG A 185 -14.92 -17.43 -20.07
C ARG A 185 -14.91 -18.94 -20.27
N ILE A 186 -14.36 -19.71 -19.32
CA ILE A 186 -14.41 -21.18 -19.35
C ILE A 186 -15.87 -21.64 -19.32
N ASP A 187 -16.67 -21.09 -18.41
CA ASP A 187 -18.09 -21.45 -18.25
C ASP A 187 -18.93 -21.14 -19.51
N ASP A 188 -18.65 -20.03 -20.22
CA ASP A 188 -19.30 -19.76 -21.51
C ASP A 188 -18.88 -20.77 -22.58
N MET A 189 -17.59 -21.13 -22.65
CA MET A 189 -17.10 -22.13 -23.60
C MET A 189 -17.70 -23.51 -23.34
N GLU A 190 -17.82 -23.93 -22.07
CA GLU A 190 -18.46 -25.19 -21.69
C GLU A 190 -19.93 -25.24 -22.12
N ARG A 191 -20.69 -24.16 -21.87
CA ARG A 191 -22.08 -24.04 -22.34
C ARG A 191 -22.19 -24.15 -23.86
N ARG A 192 -21.26 -23.54 -24.61
CA ARG A 192 -21.22 -23.63 -26.07
C ARG A 192 -20.89 -25.04 -26.57
N LEU A 193 -19.99 -25.76 -25.90
CA LEU A 193 -19.66 -27.15 -26.26
C LEU A 193 -20.88 -28.06 -26.17
N VAL A 194 -21.74 -27.89 -25.15
CA VAL A 194 -23.00 -28.66 -25.02
C VAL A 194 -23.93 -28.42 -26.21
N VAL A 195 -24.10 -27.16 -26.62
CA VAL A 195 -24.94 -26.82 -27.79
C VAL A 195 -24.37 -27.41 -29.08
N VAL A 196 -23.04 -27.35 -29.24
CA VAL A 196 -22.36 -27.94 -30.40
C VAL A 196 -22.55 -29.46 -30.44
N GLU A 197 -22.41 -30.14 -29.31
CA GLU A 197 -22.68 -31.58 -29.21
C GLU A 197 -24.12 -31.92 -29.61
N GLN A 198 -25.09 -31.18 -29.08
CA GLN A 198 -26.50 -31.41 -29.38
C GLN A 198 -26.82 -31.20 -30.87
N ASN A 199 -26.23 -30.18 -31.48
CA ASN A 199 -26.35 -29.94 -32.93
C ASN A 199 -25.75 -31.09 -33.74
N TYR A 200 -24.58 -31.61 -33.36
CA TYR A 200 -23.98 -32.76 -34.03
C TYR A 200 -24.83 -34.03 -33.87
N ARG A 201 -25.40 -34.29 -32.68
CA ARG A 201 -26.34 -35.41 -32.48
C ARG A 201 -27.59 -35.28 -33.36
N ASN A 202 -28.16 -34.09 -33.46
CA ASN A 202 -29.34 -33.83 -34.31
C ASN A 202 -29.02 -34.02 -35.80
N GLN A 203 -27.88 -33.51 -36.27
CA GLN A 203 -27.41 -33.70 -37.66
C GLN A 203 -27.19 -35.18 -37.97
N PHE A 204 -26.57 -35.92 -37.05
CA PHE A 204 -26.34 -37.35 -37.20
C PHE A 204 -27.66 -38.13 -37.33
N ASN A 205 -28.63 -37.88 -36.45
CA ASN A 205 -29.95 -38.50 -36.51
C ASN A 205 -30.69 -38.18 -37.83
N ALA A 206 -30.60 -36.94 -38.32
CA ALA A 206 -31.21 -36.55 -39.59
C ALA A 206 -30.56 -37.27 -40.78
N LEU A 207 -29.23 -37.44 -40.76
CA LEU A 207 -28.50 -38.21 -41.75
C LEU A 207 -28.89 -39.70 -41.72
N GLU A 208 -29.09 -40.30 -40.54
CA GLU A 208 -29.59 -41.68 -40.44
C GLU A 208 -30.98 -41.84 -41.06
N ILE A 209 -31.90 -40.88 -40.82
CA ILE A 209 -33.24 -40.89 -41.41
C ILE A 209 -33.15 -40.75 -42.93
N LEU A 210 -32.33 -39.82 -43.43
CA LEU A 210 -32.13 -39.63 -44.87
C LEU A 210 -31.59 -40.91 -45.52
N MET A 211 -30.59 -41.55 -44.90
CA MET A 211 -30.05 -42.81 -45.38
C MET A 211 -31.10 -43.93 -45.37
N SER A 212 -31.93 -44.01 -44.34
CA SER A 212 -33.06 -44.96 -44.29
C SER A 212 -34.07 -44.72 -45.41
N GLN A 213 -34.44 -43.47 -45.66
CA GLN A 213 -35.34 -43.08 -46.75
C GLN A 213 -34.73 -43.39 -48.13
N LEU A 214 -33.45 -43.09 -48.33
CA LEU A 214 -32.72 -43.40 -49.56
C LEU A 214 -32.65 -44.91 -49.81
N ASN A 215 -32.43 -45.72 -48.76
CA ASN A 215 -32.49 -47.18 -48.86
C ASN A 215 -33.89 -47.68 -49.24
N ALA A 216 -34.95 -47.16 -48.62
CA ALA A 216 -36.33 -47.51 -48.97
C ALA A 216 -36.69 -47.11 -50.41
N GLN A 217 -36.23 -45.93 -50.84
CA GLN A 217 -36.44 -45.43 -52.20
C GLN A 217 -35.63 -46.24 -53.22
N SER A 218 -34.39 -46.61 -52.91
CA SER A 218 -33.59 -47.51 -53.74
C SER A 218 -34.27 -48.88 -53.89
N ASN A 219 -34.79 -49.45 -52.81
CA ASN A 219 -35.52 -50.72 -52.86
C ASN A 219 -36.79 -50.62 -53.71
N TYR A 220 -37.53 -49.51 -53.60
CA TYR A 220 -38.71 -49.26 -54.44
C TYR A 220 -38.34 -49.14 -55.92
N LEU A 221 -37.30 -48.36 -56.24
CA LEU A 221 -36.82 -48.19 -57.62
C LEU A 221 -36.31 -49.52 -58.18
N THR A 222 -35.56 -50.31 -57.43
CA THR A 222 -35.12 -51.65 -57.85
C THR A 222 -36.31 -52.58 -58.08
N GLY A 223 -37.33 -52.54 -57.20
CA GLY A 223 -38.56 -53.31 -57.38
C GLY A 223 -39.34 -52.91 -58.63
N GLN A 224 -39.43 -51.61 -58.93
CA GLN A 224 -40.02 -51.12 -60.18
C GLN A 224 -39.18 -51.50 -61.41
N LEU A 225 -37.85 -51.46 -61.31
CA LEU A 225 -36.94 -51.85 -62.38
C LEU A 225 -37.03 -53.36 -62.68
N SER A 226 -37.21 -54.19 -61.66
CA SER A 226 -37.46 -55.64 -61.82
C SER A 226 -38.87 -55.96 -62.31
N ALA A 227 -39.84 -55.07 -62.10
CA ALA A 227 -41.22 -55.20 -62.58
C ALA A 227 -41.43 -54.62 -64.00
N LEU A 228 -40.42 -53.95 -64.56
CA LEU A 228 -40.44 -53.59 -65.98
C LEU A 228 -40.31 -54.88 -66.82
N PRO A 229 -41.26 -55.15 -67.75
CA PRO A 229 -41.16 -56.32 -68.60
C PRO A 229 -39.91 -56.21 -69.48
N THR A 230 -39.13 -57.28 -69.54
CA THR A 230 -38.07 -57.43 -70.55
C THR A 230 -38.74 -57.39 -71.93
N LEU A 231 -38.50 -56.31 -72.68
CA LEU A 231 -38.77 -56.24 -74.12
C LEU A 231 -37.81 -57.13 -74.90
#